data_AF-A0A2M4BUT6-F1
#
_entry.id   AF-A0A2M4BUT6-F1
#
_cell.length_a   1.000
_cell.length_b   1.000
_cell.length_c   1.000
_cell.angle_alpha   90.00
_cell.angle_beta   90.00
_cell.angle_gamma   90.00
#
_symmetry.space_group_name_H-M   'P 1'
#
loop_
_entity.id
_entity.type
_entity.pdbx_description
1 polymer ?
#
loop_
_entity_poly.entity_id
_entity_poly.type
_entity_poly.pdbx_seq_one_letter_code
_entity_poly.pdbx_strand_id
1 'polypeptide(L)'
;TLTVEEVYKDRDQFAALVREVAAPDVGRMGIEILSFTIKDVYDDVQYLQSLGKAQTASVKRDADSGVAEANRDAGIREAECEKSAMDVKYSTDTKIEDNARMYKLQKANFDQEINTAKAESQLAYELQAAKIRQRIRNEEIEIDIVERRKQIEIETQEINRKDCELSATVKLPAEAESYRVQTIAEGKRTQTVEQARAEAERIKQIGSAEAYAIEQVGKAEAERMRMKANVYKMYGDAAIMNIVLESLPKIAAEVAAPLAKTEEIVLIGGNDQTTGDVARLVGQLPPAINALTGVDLSKVLGKIPGAKA
;
A
#
# COMPACT_ATOMS: atom_id res chain seq x y z
N THR A 1 -142.07 -20.35 62.57
CA THR A 1 -141.66 -19.09 61.92
C THR A 1 -140.49 -19.41 61.01
N LEU A 2 -140.51 -18.96 59.75
CA LEU A 2 -139.47 -19.24 58.75
C LEU A 2 -138.46 -18.08 58.70
N THR A 3 -137.20 -18.39 58.36
CA THR A 3 -136.14 -17.37 58.16
C THR A 3 -136.23 -16.73 56.77
N VAL A 4 -135.66 -15.52 56.61
CA VAL A 4 -135.73 -14.77 55.35
C VAL A 4 -134.96 -15.50 54.23
N GLU A 5 -133.92 -16.24 54.58
CA GLU A 5 -133.10 -17.03 53.67
C GLU A 5 -133.85 -18.25 53.12
N GLU A 6 -134.59 -18.96 53.98
CA GLU A 6 -135.38 -20.14 53.60
C GLU A 6 -136.55 -19.76 52.68
N VAL A 7 -137.20 -18.62 52.95
CA VAL A 7 -138.27 -18.08 52.08
C VAL A 7 -137.74 -17.75 50.67
N TYR A 8 -136.48 -17.33 50.56
CA TYR A 8 -135.88 -16.99 49.27
C TYR A 8 -135.31 -18.19 48.52
N LYS A 9 -134.69 -19.15 49.23
CA LYS A 9 -134.13 -20.37 48.63
C LYS A 9 -135.24 -21.32 48.17
N ASP A 10 -136.28 -21.51 48.99
CA ASP A 10 -137.33 -22.51 48.78
C ASP A 10 -138.73 -21.88 48.78
N ARG A 11 -139.03 -21.12 47.73
CA ARG A 11 -140.31 -20.40 47.56
C ARG A 11 -141.53 -21.32 47.52
N ASP A 12 -141.38 -22.51 46.96
CA ASP A 12 -142.48 -23.46 46.81
C ASP A 12 -142.96 -24.00 48.18
N GLN A 13 -142.02 -24.20 49.11
CA GLN A 13 -142.33 -24.68 50.45
C GLN A 13 -143.09 -23.64 51.28
N PHE A 14 -142.70 -22.36 51.19
CA PHE A 14 -143.42 -21.26 51.83
C PHE A 14 -144.86 -21.13 51.30
N ALA A 15 -145.03 -21.20 49.98
CA ALA A 15 -146.35 -21.11 49.34
C ALA A 15 -147.30 -22.24 49.77
N ALA A 16 -146.77 -23.46 49.95
CA ALA A 16 -147.54 -24.60 50.44
C ALA A 16 -148.04 -24.40 51.88
N LEU A 17 -147.17 -23.92 52.78
CA LEU A 17 -147.49 -23.72 54.19
C LEU A 17 -148.58 -22.64 54.39
N VAL A 18 -148.50 -21.53 53.66
CA VAL A 18 -149.50 -20.45 53.74
C VAL A 18 -150.87 -20.93 53.24
N ARG A 19 -150.90 -21.75 52.18
CA ARG A 19 -152.14 -22.36 51.68
C ARG A 19 -152.81 -23.24 52.73
N GLU A 20 -152.03 -24.09 53.41
CA GLU A 20 -152.55 -24.99 54.44
C GLU A 20 -153.19 -24.23 55.61
N VAL A 21 -152.57 -23.13 56.04
CA VAL A 21 -153.08 -22.29 57.14
C VAL A 21 -154.32 -21.49 56.72
N ALA A 22 -154.35 -20.94 55.51
CA ALA A 22 -155.44 -20.06 55.06
C ALA A 22 -156.68 -20.83 54.53
N ALA A 23 -156.51 -22.05 54.02
CA ALA A 23 -157.58 -22.88 53.46
C ALA A 23 -158.82 -23.04 54.38
N PRO A 24 -158.70 -23.35 55.69
CA PRO A 24 -159.88 -23.49 56.55
C PRO A 24 -160.64 -22.18 56.79
N ASP A 25 -159.95 -21.03 56.81
CA ASP A 25 -160.57 -19.73 57.10
C ASP A 25 -161.39 -19.20 55.92
N VAL A 26 -160.85 -19.26 54.71
CA VAL A 26 -161.58 -18.89 53.48
C VAL A 26 -162.68 -19.88 53.14
N GLY A 27 -162.49 -21.16 53.50
CA GLY A 27 -163.50 -22.21 53.34
C GLY A 27 -164.78 -21.92 54.13
N ARG A 28 -164.68 -21.35 55.35
CA ARG A 28 -165.85 -20.92 56.14
C ARG A 28 -166.66 -19.79 55.49
N MET A 29 -166.02 -19.02 54.60
CA MET A 29 -166.67 -17.96 53.82
C MET A 29 -167.21 -18.48 52.47
N GLY A 30 -167.04 -19.76 52.17
CA GLY A 30 -167.47 -20.38 50.90
C GLY A 30 -166.54 -20.12 49.71
N ILE A 31 -165.27 -19.77 49.97
CA ILE A 31 -164.25 -19.48 48.94
C ILE A 31 -163.18 -20.58 48.96
N GLU A 32 -162.77 -21.07 47.78
CA GLU A 32 -161.69 -22.06 47.63
C GLU A 32 -160.46 -21.44 46.96
N ILE A 33 -159.27 -21.71 47.49
CA ILE A 33 -158.00 -21.23 46.92
C ILE A 33 -157.53 -22.23 45.86
N LEU A 34 -157.67 -21.87 44.58
CA LEU A 34 -157.21 -22.70 43.45
C LEU A 34 -155.67 -22.74 43.33
N SER A 35 -155.01 -21.60 43.49
CA SER A 35 -153.56 -21.50 43.41
C SER A 35 -153.05 -20.33 44.24
N PHE A 36 -151.88 -20.50 44.83
CA PHE A 36 -151.16 -19.47 45.55
C PHE A 36 -149.72 -19.47 45.02
N THR A 37 -149.34 -18.39 44.34
CA THR A 37 -148.00 -18.19 43.80
C THR A 37 -147.45 -16.89 44.37
N ILE A 38 -146.22 -16.93 44.85
CA ILE A 38 -145.52 -15.73 45.32
C ILE A 38 -145.14 -14.92 44.08
N LYS A 39 -145.60 -13.68 44.00
CA LYS A 39 -145.27 -12.78 42.89
C LYS A 39 -143.87 -12.20 43.08
N ASP A 40 -143.70 -11.37 44.11
CA ASP A 40 -142.44 -10.70 44.41
C ASP A 40 -142.20 -10.69 45.93
N VAL A 41 -140.94 -10.86 46.33
CA VAL A 41 -140.49 -10.73 47.72
C VAL A 41 -139.60 -9.49 47.78
N TYR A 42 -140.06 -8.47 48.48
CA TYR A 42 -139.32 -7.24 48.70
C TYR A 42 -138.82 -7.18 50.14
N ASP A 43 -137.65 -6.58 50.30
CA ASP A 43 -137.03 -6.32 51.59
C ASP A 43 -136.70 -4.83 51.67
N ASP A 44 -137.21 -4.17 52.70
CA ASP A 44 -137.01 -2.74 52.94
C ASP A 44 -135.60 -2.44 53.49
N VAL A 45 -134.94 -3.42 54.12
CA VAL A 45 -133.65 -3.25 54.84
C VAL A 45 -132.45 -3.72 53.98
N GLN A 46 -132.67 -4.07 52.71
CA GLN A 46 -131.63 -4.34 51.72
C GLN A 46 -130.65 -5.50 52.10
N TYR A 47 -131.09 -6.41 52.96
CA TYR A 47 -130.35 -7.58 53.45
C TYR A 47 -130.00 -8.55 52.31
N LEU A 48 -130.98 -8.86 51.44
CA LEU A 48 -130.79 -9.80 50.33
C LEU A 48 -129.74 -9.30 49.32
N GLN A 49 -129.72 -7.99 49.07
CA GLN A 49 -128.75 -7.40 48.15
C GLN A 49 -127.33 -7.45 48.73
N SER A 50 -127.18 -7.35 50.05
CA SER A 50 -125.88 -7.46 50.73
C SER A 50 -125.32 -8.89 50.66
N LEU A 51 -126.17 -9.91 50.78
CA LEU A 51 -125.77 -11.32 50.62
C LEU A 51 -125.25 -11.61 49.21
N GLY A 52 -125.92 -11.09 48.17
CA GLY A 52 -125.47 -11.20 46.78
C GLY A 52 -124.12 -10.50 46.52
N LYS A 53 -123.86 -9.37 47.19
CA LYS A 53 -122.56 -8.66 47.09
C LYS A 53 -121.40 -9.50 47.63
N ALA A 54 -121.59 -10.24 48.73
CA ALA A 54 -120.55 -11.09 49.30
C ALA A 54 -120.21 -12.28 48.37
N GLN A 55 -121.22 -12.97 47.85
CA GLN A 55 -121.00 -14.11 46.95
C GLN A 55 -120.37 -13.69 45.62
N THR A 56 -120.81 -12.57 45.04
CA THR A 56 -120.22 -12.03 43.81
C THR A 56 -118.78 -11.56 44.00
N ALA A 57 -118.44 -11.00 45.17
CA ALA A 57 -117.07 -10.65 45.50
C ALA A 57 -116.17 -11.90 45.66
N SER A 58 -116.68 -12.99 46.25
CA SER A 58 -115.93 -14.26 46.35
C SER A 58 -115.64 -14.85 44.97
N VAL A 59 -116.66 -14.96 44.12
CA VAL A 59 -116.49 -15.51 42.77
C VAL A 59 -115.54 -14.67 41.93
N LYS A 60 -115.61 -13.34 42.02
CA LYS A 60 -114.66 -12.45 41.35
C LYS A 60 -113.23 -12.66 41.85
N ARG A 61 -113.02 -12.74 43.18
CA ARG A 61 -111.71 -12.99 43.76
C ARG A 61 -111.12 -14.33 43.28
N ASP A 62 -111.93 -15.39 43.25
CA ASP A 62 -111.49 -16.71 42.84
C ASP A 62 -111.16 -16.73 41.33
N ALA A 63 -111.97 -16.05 40.51
CA ALA A 63 -111.70 -15.86 39.10
C ALA A 63 -110.41 -15.06 38.84
N ASP A 64 -110.23 -13.94 39.55
CA ASP A 64 -109.03 -13.10 39.44
C ASP A 64 -107.78 -13.87 39.91
N SER A 65 -107.91 -14.69 40.95
CA SER A 65 -106.81 -15.55 41.44
C SER A 65 -106.46 -16.62 40.40
N GLY A 66 -107.45 -17.28 39.81
CA GLY A 66 -107.24 -18.25 38.74
C GLY A 66 -106.58 -17.64 37.49
N VAL A 67 -106.98 -16.42 37.12
CA VAL A 67 -106.33 -15.68 36.01
C VAL A 67 -104.89 -15.31 36.36
N ALA A 68 -104.62 -14.88 37.59
CA ALA A 68 -103.27 -14.55 38.03
C ALA A 68 -102.34 -15.76 38.09
N GLU A 69 -102.84 -16.92 38.54
CA GLU A 69 -102.10 -18.18 38.55
C GLU A 69 -101.83 -18.68 37.12
N ALA A 70 -102.84 -18.66 36.25
CA ALA A 70 -102.66 -19.05 34.84
C ALA A 70 -101.64 -18.15 34.11
N ASN A 71 -101.69 -16.83 34.35
CA ASN A 71 -100.72 -15.88 33.79
C ASN A 71 -99.30 -16.10 34.35
N ARG A 72 -99.18 -16.42 35.64
CA ARG A 72 -97.88 -16.73 36.26
C ARG A 72 -97.28 -17.99 35.65
N ASP A 73 -98.06 -19.05 35.56
CA ASP A 73 -97.60 -20.33 35.01
C ASP A 73 -97.27 -20.21 33.52
N ALA A 74 -98.05 -19.45 32.76
CA ALA A 74 -97.74 -19.12 31.37
C ALA A 74 -96.40 -18.37 31.27
N GLY A 75 -96.18 -17.34 32.10
CA GLY A 75 -94.95 -16.57 32.11
C GLY A 75 -93.71 -17.37 32.52
N ILE A 76 -93.84 -18.28 33.50
CA ILE A 76 -92.74 -19.19 33.89
C ILE A 76 -92.40 -20.11 32.72
N ARG A 77 -93.40 -20.73 32.11
CA ARG A 77 -93.20 -21.68 31.01
C ARG A 77 -92.63 -20.98 29.77
N GLU A 78 -93.07 -19.75 29.50
CA GLU A 78 -92.51 -18.91 28.43
C GLU A 78 -91.04 -18.55 28.70
N ALA A 79 -90.70 -18.11 29.92
CA ALA A 79 -89.33 -17.79 30.29
C ALA A 79 -88.39 -19.01 30.26
N GLU A 80 -88.87 -20.20 30.65
CA GLU A 80 -88.11 -21.46 30.55
C GLU A 80 -87.87 -21.86 29.09
N CYS A 81 -88.90 -21.77 28.25
CA CYS A 81 -88.79 -22.00 26.81
C CYS A 81 -87.81 -21.00 26.17
N GLU A 82 -87.89 -19.72 26.51
CA GLU A 82 -86.99 -18.69 26.00
C GLU A 82 -85.54 -18.92 26.43
N LYS A 83 -85.31 -19.24 27.71
CA LYS A 83 -83.97 -19.59 28.22
C LYS A 83 -83.39 -20.78 27.48
N SER A 84 -84.15 -21.86 27.32
CA SER A 84 -83.66 -23.06 26.61
C SER A 84 -83.38 -22.78 25.14
N ALA A 85 -84.19 -21.95 24.46
CA ALA A 85 -83.95 -21.52 23.09
C ALA A 85 -82.67 -20.68 22.99
N MET A 86 -82.44 -19.75 23.92
CA MET A 86 -81.22 -18.95 23.99
C MET A 86 -79.98 -19.81 24.26
N ASP A 87 -80.06 -20.78 25.17
CA ASP A 87 -78.95 -21.70 25.47
C ASP A 87 -78.54 -22.52 24.23
N VAL A 88 -79.51 -23.03 23.48
CA VAL A 88 -79.25 -23.74 22.21
C VAL A 88 -78.63 -22.79 21.18
N LYS A 89 -79.13 -21.56 21.08
CA LYS A 89 -78.59 -20.54 20.17
C LYS A 89 -77.13 -20.22 20.51
N TYR A 90 -76.83 -19.90 21.77
CA TYR A 90 -75.46 -19.59 22.21
C TYR A 90 -74.51 -20.79 22.05
N SER A 91 -74.98 -22.01 22.33
CA SER A 91 -74.20 -23.24 22.09
C SER A 91 -73.87 -23.41 20.60
N THR A 92 -74.83 -23.12 19.73
CA THR A 92 -74.66 -23.21 18.28
C THR A 92 -73.71 -22.11 17.77
N ASP A 93 -73.90 -20.88 18.21
CA ASP A 93 -73.05 -19.73 17.85
C ASP A 93 -71.60 -19.95 18.30
N THR A 94 -71.40 -20.46 19.53
CA THR A 94 -70.06 -20.82 20.03
C THR A 94 -69.39 -21.85 19.13
N LYS A 95 -70.12 -22.90 18.72
CA LYS A 95 -69.59 -23.92 17.81
C LYS A 95 -69.27 -23.35 16.43
N ILE A 96 -70.07 -22.42 15.91
CA ILE A 96 -69.81 -21.77 14.62
C ILE A 96 -68.51 -20.96 14.71
N GLU A 97 -68.36 -20.15 15.75
CA GLU A 97 -67.16 -19.33 15.95
C GLU A 97 -65.92 -20.18 16.20
N ASP A 98 -66.02 -21.28 16.96
CA ASP A 98 -64.93 -22.22 17.15
C ASP A 98 -64.50 -22.86 15.83
N ASN A 99 -65.45 -23.32 15.00
CA ASN A 99 -65.15 -23.85 13.67
C ASN A 99 -64.52 -22.79 12.76
N ALA A 100 -65.03 -21.55 12.79
CA ALA A 100 -64.48 -20.44 12.00
C ALA A 100 -63.05 -20.09 12.45
N ARG A 101 -62.78 -20.08 13.76
CA ARG A 101 -61.45 -19.88 14.34
C ARG A 101 -60.51 -21.00 13.91
N MET A 102 -60.93 -22.26 14.04
CA MET A 102 -60.13 -23.42 13.63
C MET A 102 -59.80 -23.38 12.13
N TYR A 103 -60.78 -23.07 11.29
CA TYR A 103 -60.57 -22.90 9.86
C TYR A 103 -59.56 -21.78 9.55
N LYS A 104 -59.69 -20.62 10.19
CA LYS A 104 -58.75 -19.49 10.02
C LYS A 104 -57.34 -19.87 10.47
N LEU A 105 -57.20 -20.60 11.57
CA LEU A 105 -55.90 -21.05 12.08
C LEU A 105 -55.25 -22.05 11.13
N GLN A 106 -56.00 -23.04 10.64
CA GLN A 106 -55.50 -23.99 9.63
C GLN A 106 -55.10 -23.27 8.34
N LYS A 107 -55.92 -22.34 7.85
CA LYS A 107 -55.59 -21.53 6.68
C LYS A 107 -54.30 -20.73 6.89
N ALA A 108 -54.14 -20.08 8.03
CA ALA A 108 -52.92 -19.32 8.35
C ALA A 108 -51.68 -20.23 8.40
N ASN A 109 -51.79 -21.44 8.96
CA ASN A 109 -50.70 -22.42 8.96
C ASN A 109 -50.33 -22.84 7.52
N PHE A 110 -51.31 -23.16 6.68
CA PHE A 110 -51.03 -23.50 5.28
C PHE A 110 -50.45 -22.33 4.50
N ASP A 111 -50.95 -21.11 4.70
CA ASP A 111 -50.41 -19.90 4.08
C ASP A 111 -48.96 -19.67 4.54
N GLN A 112 -48.64 -19.91 5.82
CA GLN A 112 -47.28 -19.87 6.32
C GLN A 112 -46.39 -20.91 5.63
N GLU A 113 -46.83 -22.17 5.55
CA GLU A 113 -46.08 -23.25 4.88
C GLU A 113 -45.85 -22.97 3.38
N ILE A 114 -46.89 -22.49 2.68
CA ILE A 114 -46.78 -22.10 1.27
C ILE A 114 -45.79 -20.95 1.11
N ASN A 115 -45.85 -19.94 1.98
CA ASN A 115 -44.95 -18.79 1.93
C ASN A 115 -43.51 -19.19 2.27
N THR A 116 -43.27 -20.07 3.24
CA THR A 116 -41.93 -20.58 3.54
C THR A 116 -41.39 -21.39 2.38
N ALA A 117 -42.17 -22.32 1.81
CA ALA A 117 -41.75 -23.12 0.67
C ALA A 117 -41.47 -22.24 -0.57
N LYS A 118 -42.28 -21.20 -0.79
CA LYS A 118 -42.06 -20.24 -1.88
C LYS A 118 -40.81 -19.39 -1.66
N ALA A 119 -40.56 -18.92 -0.44
CA ALA A 119 -39.35 -18.18 -0.10
C ALA A 119 -38.10 -19.04 -0.26
N GLU A 120 -38.13 -20.30 0.20
CA GLU A 120 -37.05 -21.27 0.01
C GLU A 120 -36.78 -21.54 -1.47
N SER A 121 -37.84 -21.74 -2.27
CA SER A 121 -37.71 -21.94 -3.71
C SER A 121 -37.08 -20.73 -4.40
N GLN A 122 -37.48 -19.51 -4.03
CA GLN A 122 -36.92 -18.28 -4.57
C GLN A 122 -35.45 -18.10 -4.17
N LEU A 123 -35.11 -18.31 -2.89
CA LEU A 123 -33.73 -18.28 -2.41
C LEU A 123 -32.86 -19.34 -3.09
N ALA A 124 -33.39 -20.55 -3.31
CA ALA A 124 -32.69 -21.60 -4.04
C ALA A 124 -32.44 -21.20 -5.50
N TYR A 125 -33.41 -20.59 -6.16
CA TYR A 125 -33.26 -20.07 -7.52
C TYR A 125 -32.19 -18.96 -7.58
N GLU A 126 -32.25 -17.98 -6.69
CA GLU A 126 -31.27 -16.89 -6.60
C GLU A 126 -29.87 -17.41 -6.30
N LEU A 127 -29.74 -18.39 -5.39
CA LEU A 127 -28.47 -19.04 -5.08
C LEU A 127 -27.90 -19.78 -6.29
N GLN A 128 -28.72 -20.51 -7.04
CA GLN A 128 -28.28 -21.19 -8.25
C GLN A 128 -27.87 -20.19 -9.33
N ALA A 129 -28.63 -19.11 -9.52
CA ALA A 129 -28.27 -18.04 -10.44
C ALA A 129 -26.91 -17.41 -10.06
N ALA A 130 -26.66 -17.17 -8.76
CA ALA A 130 -25.39 -16.66 -8.27
C ALA A 130 -24.23 -17.64 -8.52
N LYS A 131 -24.42 -18.94 -8.27
CA LYS A 131 -23.41 -19.98 -8.57
C LYS A 131 -23.08 -20.05 -10.06
N ILE A 132 -24.09 -19.98 -10.91
CA ILE A 132 -23.89 -19.96 -12.37
C ILE A 132 -23.12 -18.70 -12.78
N ARG A 133 -23.50 -17.52 -12.27
CA ARG A 133 -22.76 -16.28 -12.54
C ARG A 133 -21.32 -16.35 -12.07
N GLN A 134 -21.06 -16.93 -10.89
CA GLN A 134 -19.70 -17.14 -10.39
C GLN A 134 -18.90 -18.05 -11.33
N ARG A 135 -19.51 -19.14 -11.82
CA ARG A 135 -18.87 -20.05 -12.78
C ARG A 135 -18.57 -19.35 -14.10
N ILE A 136 -19.52 -18.59 -14.64
CA ILE A 136 -19.32 -17.80 -15.88
C ILE A 136 -18.17 -16.82 -15.67
N ARG A 137 -18.14 -16.07 -14.56
CA ARG A 137 -17.05 -15.13 -14.27
C ARG A 137 -15.69 -15.81 -14.16
N ASN A 138 -15.61 -17.00 -13.55
CA ASN A 138 -14.36 -17.74 -13.48
C ASN A 138 -13.88 -18.12 -14.89
N GLU A 139 -14.77 -18.59 -15.76
CA GLU A 139 -14.45 -18.90 -17.15
C GLU A 139 -14.02 -17.64 -17.93
N GLU A 140 -14.72 -16.51 -17.74
CA GLU A 140 -14.34 -15.22 -18.34
C GLU A 140 -12.93 -14.77 -17.92
N ILE A 141 -12.57 -14.94 -16.65
CA ILE A 141 -11.22 -14.65 -16.16
C ILE A 141 -10.19 -15.59 -16.79
N GLU A 142 -10.51 -16.87 -16.96
CA GLU A 142 -9.62 -17.81 -17.66
C GLU A 142 -9.39 -17.41 -19.12
N ILE A 143 -10.45 -16.97 -19.82
CA ILE A 143 -10.34 -16.43 -21.18
C ILE A 143 -9.42 -15.19 -21.19
N ASP A 144 -9.61 -14.22 -20.28
CA ASP A 144 -8.76 -13.02 -20.19
C ASP A 144 -7.30 -13.38 -19.89
N ILE A 145 -7.03 -14.33 -18.99
CA ILE A 145 -5.66 -14.80 -18.72
C ILE A 145 -5.03 -15.40 -19.99
N VAL A 146 -5.78 -16.18 -20.77
CA VAL A 146 -5.29 -16.75 -22.03
C VAL A 146 -5.01 -15.65 -23.06
N GLU A 147 -5.92 -14.67 -23.22
CA GLU A 147 -5.72 -13.52 -24.11
C GLU A 147 -4.49 -12.71 -23.71
N ARG A 148 -4.35 -12.38 -22.43
CA ARG A 148 -3.19 -11.66 -21.89
C ARG A 148 -1.89 -12.44 -22.07
N ARG A 149 -1.89 -13.76 -21.84
CA ARG A 149 -0.72 -14.60 -22.10
C ARG A 149 -0.30 -14.57 -23.57
N LYS A 150 -1.27 -14.69 -24.49
CA LYS A 150 -0.99 -14.58 -25.92
C LYS A 150 -0.47 -13.19 -26.29
N GLN A 151 -0.99 -12.14 -25.67
CA GLN A 151 -0.49 -10.78 -25.91
C GLN A 151 0.97 -10.62 -25.47
N ILE A 152 1.32 -11.11 -24.27
CA ILE A 152 2.71 -11.12 -23.78
C ILE A 152 3.61 -11.95 -24.71
N GLU A 153 3.11 -13.07 -25.23
CA GLU A 153 3.85 -13.91 -26.19
C GLU A 153 4.13 -13.16 -27.50
N ILE A 154 3.14 -12.44 -28.03
CA ILE A 154 3.32 -11.59 -29.22
C ILE A 154 4.32 -10.47 -28.92
N GLU A 155 4.19 -9.77 -27.78
CA GLU A 155 5.10 -8.68 -27.39
C GLU A 155 6.54 -9.18 -27.21
N THR A 156 6.75 -10.34 -26.58
CA THR A 156 8.08 -10.94 -26.43
C THR A 156 8.67 -11.35 -27.78
N GLN A 157 7.86 -11.88 -28.70
CA GLN A 157 8.31 -12.13 -30.08
C GLN A 157 8.65 -10.83 -30.83
N GLU A 158 7.89 -9.76 -30.65
CA GLU A 158 8.20 -8.45 -31.23
C GLU A 158 9.49 -7.85 -30.66
N ILE A 159 9.72 -7.95 -29.35
CA ILE A 159 10.97 -7.53 -28.71
C ILE A 159 12.15 -8.31 -29.28
N ASN A 160 12.02 -9.63 -29.41
CA ASN A 160 13.07 -10.46 -30.00
C ASN A 160 13.36 -10.07 -31.45
N ARG A 161 12.33 -9.82 -32.26
CA ARG A 161 12.52 -9.32 -33.63
C ARG A 161 13.24 -7.97 -33.63
N LYS A 162 12.83 -7.04 -32.77
CA LYS A 162 13.46 -5.72 -32.64
C LYS A 162 14.91 -5.79 -32.15
N ASP A 163 15.24 -6.67 -31.20
CA ASP A 163 16.63 -6.83 -30.74
C ASP A 163 17.50 -7.49 -31.84
N CYS A 164 16.95 -8.42 -32.62
CA CYS A 164 17.61 -8.93 -33.82
C CYS A 164 17.84 -7.83 -34.88
N GLU A 165 16.84 -6.96 -35.12
CA GLU A 165 16.97 -5.83 -36.04
C GLU A 165 17.99 -4.80 -35.55
N LEU A 166 17.96 -4.46 -34.26
CA LEU A 166 18.85 -3.47 -33.64
C LEU A 166 20.28 -4.01 -33.51
N SER A 167 20.44 -5.30 -33.23
CA SER A 167 21.76 -5.93 -33.24
C SER A 167 22.36 -5.93 -34.64
N ALA A 168 21.59 -6.30 -35.67
CA ALA A 168 22.05 -6.27 -37.06
C ALA A 168 22.34 -4.85 -37.59
N THR A 169 21.50 -3.87 -37.23
CA THR A 169 21.59 -2.50 -37.79
C THR A 169 22.55 -1.60 -37.03
N VAL A 170 22.65 -1.74 -35.70
CA VAL A 170 23.41 -0.81 -34.85
C VAL A 170 24.61 -1.49 -34.22
N LYS A 171 24.43 -2.63 -33.53
CA LYS A 171 25.52 -3.27 -32.78
C LYS A 171 26.61 -3.81 -33.71
N LEU A 172 26.25 -4.59 -34.74
CA LEU A 172 27.23 -5.19 -35.65
C LEU A 172 28.07 -4.14 -36.40
N PRO A 173 27.50 -3.08 -37.00
CA PRO A 173 28.28 -2.03 -37.63
C PRO A 173 29.14 -1.25 -36.63
N ALA A 174 28.62 -0.95 -35.43
CA ALA A 174 29.39 -0.27 -34.39
C ALA A 174 30.57 -1.11 -33.89
N GLU A 175 30.38 -2.42 -33.72
CA GLU A 175 31.46 -3.36 -33.37
C GLU A 175 32.48 -3.45 -34.50
N ALA A 176 32.04 -3.53 -35.76
CA ALA A 176 32.93 -3.52 -36.91
C ALA A 176 33.75 -2.22 -37.03
N GLU A 177 33.13 -1.05 -36.78
CA GLU A 177 33.83 0.23 -36.75
C GLU A 177 34.81 0.32 -35.58
N SER A 178 34.41 -0.10 -34.37
CA SER A 178 35.28 -0.15 -33.20
C SER A 178 36.50 -1.02 -33.45
N TYR A 179 36.29 -2.23 -34.00
CA TYR A 179 37.37 -3.15 -34.35
C TYR A 179 38.30 -2.55 -35.41
N ARG A 180 37.75 -1.89 -36.44
CA ARG A 180 38.53 -1.19 -37.46
C ARG A 180 39.39 -0.07 -36.85
N VAL A 181 38.82 0.76 -35.98
CA VAL A 181 39.54 1.86 -35.32
C VAL A 181 40.63 1.31 -34.41
N GLN A 182 40.34 0.26 -33.63
CA GLN A 182 41.34 -0.40 -32.78
C GLN A 182 42.49 -0.96 -33.61
N THR A 183 42.21 -1.66 -34.71
CA THR A 183 43.24 -2.23 -35.59
C THR A 183 44.10 -1.14 -36.22
N ILE A 184 43.50 -0.02 -36.64
CA ILE A 184 44.25 1.14 -37.17
C ILE A 184 45.10 1.79 -36.07
N ALA A 185 44.57 1.92 -34.85
CA ALA A 185 45.29 2.49 -33.72
C ALA A 185 46.47 1.59 -33.29
N GLU A 186 46.28 0.27 -33.25
CA GLU A 186 47.34 -0.71 -33.00
C GLU A 186 48.39 -0.72 -34.11
N GLY A 187 47.97 -0.60 -35.37
CA GLY A 187 48.86 -0.43 -36.52
C GLY A 187 49.72 0.83 -36.40
N LYS A 188 49.11 1.98 -36.08
CA LYS A 188 49.83 3.25 -35.84
C LYS A 188 50.76 3.17 -34.63
N ARG A 189 50.33 2.52 -33.55
CA ARG A 189 51.17 2.31 -32.35
C ARG A 189 52.38 1.45 -32.68
N THR A 190 52.19 0.37 -33.42
CA THR A 190 53.29 -0.49 -33.87
C THR A 190 54.23 0.27 -34.80
N GLN A 191 53.69 1.02 -35.78
CA GLN A 191 54.49 1.83 -36.69
C GLN A 191 55.33 2.89 -35.95
N THR A 192 54.75 3.60 -34.98
CA THR A 192 55.46 4.63 -34.20
C THR A 192 56.53 4.01 -33.29
N VAL A 193 56.25 2.86 -32.66
CA VAL A 193 57.24 2.13 -31.86
C VAL A 193 58.39 1.62 -32.73
N GLU A 194 58.10 1.04 -33.89
CA GLU A 194 59.13 0.54 -34.81
C GLU A 194 59.94 1.69 -35.44
N GLN A 195 59.32 2.82 -35.77
CA GLN A 195 60.04 4.02 -36.20
C GLN A 195 60.96 4.56 -35.09
N ALA A 196 60.47 4.63 -33.85
CA ALA A 196 61.29 5.06 -32.71
C ALA A 196 62.45 4.09 -32.43
N ARG A 197 62.23 2.78 -32.59
CA ARG A 197 63.28 1.76 -32.49
C ARG A 197 64.31 1.89 -33.61
N ALA A 198 63.88 2.01 -34.85
CA ALA A 198 64.75 2.20 -36.00
C ALA A 198 65.60 3.48 -35.85
N GLU A 199 65.01 4.56 -35.35
CA GLU A 199 65.72 5.80 -35.07
C GLU A 199 66.73 5.65 -33.92
N ALA A 200 66.35 4.96 -32.84
CA ALA A 200 67.26 4.65 -31.74
C ALA A 200 68.43 3.77 -32.20
N GLU A 201 68.19 2.76 -33.05
CA GLU A 201 69.23 1.94 -33.65
C GLU A 201 70.14 2.75 -34.58
N ARG A 202 69.57 3.64 -35.40
CA ARG A 202 70.33 4.55 -36.25
C ARG A 202 71.27 5.43 -35.42
N ILE A 203 70.76 6.08 -34.37
CA ILE A 203 71.57 6.90 -33.46
C ILE A 203 72.64 6.06 -32.78
N LYS A 204 72.31 4.84 -32.33
CA LYS A 204 73.29 3.93 -31.71
C LYS A 204 74.39 3.53 -32.68
N GLN A 205 74.06 3.22 -33.94
CA GLN A 205 75.03 2.88 -34.97
C GLN A 205 75.94 4.07 -35.31
N ILE A 206 75.37 5.27 -35.51
CA ILE A 206 76.14 6.50 -35.73
C ILE A 206 77.05 6.78 -34.54
N GLY A 207 76.52 6.77 -33.31
CA GLY A 207 77.31 6.98 -32.10
C GLY A 207 78.41 5.92 -31.92
N SER A 208 78.17 4.67 -32.30
CA SER A 208 79.21 3.62 -32.28
C SER A 208 80.28 3.84 -33.35
N ALA A 209 79.91 4.31 -34.53
CA ALA A 209 80.84 4.64 -35.60
C ALA A 209 81.69 5.86 -35.26
N GLU A 210 81.10 6.89 -34.64
CA GLU A 210 81.80 8.06 -34.12
C GLU A 210 82.74 7.68 -32.97
N ALA A 211 82.29 6.88 -32.02
CA ALA A 211 83.14 6.39 -30.93
C ALA A 211 84.33 5.59 -31.47
N TYR A 212 84.10 4.71 -32.44
CA TYR A 212 85.17 3.95 -33.10
C TYR A 212 86.13 4.87 -33.86
N ALA A 213 85.62 5.87 -34.59
CA ALA A 213 86.46 6.84 -35.30
C ALA A 213 87.33 7.65 -34.32
N ILE A 214 86.76 8.13 -33.21
CA ILE A 214 87.49 8.84 -32.15
C ILE A 214 88.53 7.92 -31.50
N GLU A 215 88.19 6.66 -31.24
CA GLU A 215 89.14 5.68 -30.68
C GLU A 215 90.35 5.46 -31.62
N GLN A 216 90.11 5.34 -32.93
CA GLN A 216 91.19 5.19 -33.92
C GLN A 216 92.04 6.45 -34.04
N VAL A 217 91.44 7.63 -34.04
CA VAL A 217 92.17 8.92 -34.00
C VAL A 217 92.99 9.03 -32.72
N GLY A 218 92.40 8.69 -31.56
CA GLY A 218 93.08 8.70 -30.27
C GLY A 218 94.23 7.69 -30.20
N LYS A 219 94.08 6.49 -30.78
CA LYS A 219 95.18 5.51 -30.92
C LYS A 219 96.29 6.03 -31.82
N ALA A 220 95.96 6.59 -32.98
CA ALA A 220 96.94 7.18 -33.89
C ALA A 220 97.69 8.34 -33.23
N GLU A 221 97.00 9.18 -32.45
CA GLU A 221 97.62 10.27 -31.70
C GLU A 221 98.50 9.76 -30.55
N ALA A 222 98.06 8.74 -29.82
CA ALA A 222 98.86 8.07 -28.80
C ALA A 222 100.12 7.40 -29.38
N GLU A 223 100.02 6.76 -30.56
CA GLU A 223 101.16 6.21 -31.28
C GLU A 223 102.11 7.29 -31.78
N ARG A 224 101.59 8.40 -32.32
CA ARG A 224 102.41 9.57 -32.67
C ARG A 224 103.15 10.12 -31.47
N MET A 225 102.49 10.24 -30.30
CA MET A 225 103.13 10.66 -29.07
C MET A 225 104.18 9.66 -28.58
N ARG A 226 103.92 8.35 -28.67
CA ARG A 226 104.90 7.29 -28.34
C ARG A 226 106.11 7.32 -29.26
N MET A 227 105.91 7.50 -30.56
CA MET A 227 107.02 7.64 -31.51
C MET A 227 107.84 8.89 -31.20
N LYS A 228 107.21 10.04 -30.95
CA LYS A 228 107.91 11.24 -30.47
C LYS A 228 108.70 10.95 -29.19
N ALA A 229 108.10 10.28 -28.20
CA ALA A 229 108.77 9.93 -26.95
C ALA A 229 109.95 8.95 -27.14
N ASN A 230 109.85 7.99 -28.06
CA ASN A 230 110.93 7.05 -28.37
C ASN A 230 112.08 7.73 -29.13
N VAL A 231 111.77 8.65 -30.05
CA VAL A 231 112.76 9.55 -30.64
C VAL A 231 113.47 10.32 -29.52
N TYR A 232 112.76 10.95 -28.59
CA TYR A 232 113.41 11.65 -27.47
C TYR A 232 114.25 10.74 -26.55
N LYS A 233 113.96 9.44 -26.46
CA LYS A 233 114.76 8.49 -25.66
C LYS A 233 116.03 7.98 -26.37
N MET A 234 116.00 7.82 -27.69
CA MET A 234 117.16 7.33 -28.46
C MET A 234 118.20 8.42 -28.72
N TYR A 235 117.80 9.67 -28.60
CA TYR A 235 118.67 10.84 -28.67
C TYR A 235 119.35 11.03 -27.31
N GLY A 236 120.45 10.30 -27.07
CA GLY A 236 121.28 10.40 -25.85
C GLY A 236 121.80 11.82 -25.57
N ASP A 237 122.45 12.03 -24.42
CA ASP A 237 122.79 13.34 -23.81
C ASP A 237 123.22 14.48 -24.77
N ALA A 238 123.86 14.16 -25.90
CA ALA A 238 124.24 15.12 -26.94
C ALA A 238 123.06 15.85 -27.62
N ALA A 239 121.87 15.26 -27.66
CA ALA A 239 120.69 15.84 -28.31
C ALA A 239 119.81 16.66 -27.36
N ILE A 240 119.82 16.33 -26.07
CA ILE A 240 119.28 17.22 -25.03
C ILE A 240 120.04 18.54 -25.08
N MET A 241 121.37 18.48 -25.25
CA MET A 241 122.18 19.68 -25.43
C MET A 241 121.81 20.46 -26.70
N ASN A 242 121.51 19.81 -27.82
CA ASN A 242 121.10 20.48 -29.06
C ASN A 242 119.67 21.08 -28.97
N ILE A 243 118.73 20.39 -28.32
CA ILE A 243 117.38 20.94 -28.06
C ILE A 243 117.46 22.11 -27.07
N VAL A 244 118.31 22.03 -26.04
CA VAL A 244 118.58 23.16 -25.13
C VAL A 244 119.25 24.31 -25.89
N LEU A 245 120.17 24.04 -26.81
CA LEU A 245 120.79 25.05 -27.69
C LEU A 245 119.80 25.66 -28.71
N GLU A 246 118.77 24.93 -29.17
CA GLU A 246 117.70 25.45 -30.03
C GLU A 246 116.56 26.16 -29.27
N SER A 247 116.31 25.77 -28.02
CA SER A 247 115.33 26.42 -27.15
C SER A 247 115.93 27.58 -26.35
N LEU A 248 117.27 27.65 -26.21
CA LEU A 248 117.99 28.79 -25.65
C LEU A 248 117.67 30.11 -26.35
N PRO A 249 117.61 30.21 -27.71
CA PRO A 249 117.15 31.41 -28.40
C PRO A 249 115.71 31.81 -28.06
N LYS A 250 114.80 30.84 -27.85
CA LYS A 250 113.39 31.12 -27.53
C LYS A 250 113.22 31.55 -26.07
N ILE A 251 113.97 30.94 -25.15
CA ILE A 251 114.03 31.36 -23.74
C ILE A 251 114.73 32.72 -23.64
N ALA A 252 115.83 32.94 -24.36
CA ALA A 252 116.49 34.24 -24.44
C ALA A 252 115.57 35.30 -25.07
N ALA A 253 114.76 34.95 -26.06
CA ALA A 253 113.78 35.87 -26.65
C ALA A 253 112.65 36.23 -25.67
N GLU A 254 112.14 35.29 -24.86
CA GLU A 254 111.14 35.62 -23.82
C GLU A 254 111.74 36.34 -22.61
N VAL A 255 112.99 36.05 -22.22
CA VAL A 255 113.70 36.78 -21.15
C VAL A 255 114.16 38.16 -21.63
N ALA A 256 114.44 38.33 -22.92
CA ALA A 256 114.77 39.62 -23.54
C ALA A 256 113.54 40.42 -23.99
N ALA A 257 112.35 39.81 -24.14
CA ALA A 257 111.14 40.53 -24.52
C ALA A 257 110.78 41.68 -23.54
N PRO A 258 110.98 41.55 -22.21
CA PRO A 258 110.87 42.66 -21.27
C PRO A 258 111.98 43.72 -21.41
N LEU A 259 113.22 43.31 -21.73
CA LEU A 259 114.38 44.21 -21.88
C LEU A 259 114.40 44.96 -23.22
N ALA A 260 113.83 44.38 -24.28
CA ALA A 260 113.67 45.01 -25.59
C ALA A 260 112.51 46.02 -25.61
N LYS A 261 111.58 45.94 -24.64
CA LYS A 261 110.48 46.90 -24.47
C LYS A 261 110.83 48.13 -23.63
N THR A 262 112.04 48.20 -23.07
CA THR A 262 112.54 49.40 -22.37
C THR A 262 113.42 50.21 -23.31
N GLU A 263 112.84 51.18 -24.02
CA GLU A 263 113.54 52.05 -24.98
C GLU A 263 114.31 53.21 -24.32
N GLU A 264 114.22 53.38 -23.00
CA GLU A 264 114.90 54.47 -22.29
C GLU A 264 115.40 54.04 -20.90
N ILE A 265 116.71 53.82 -20.77
CA ILE A 265 117.38 53.83 -19.47
C ILE A 265 117.96 55.23 -19.30
N VAL A 266 117.23 56.08 -18.58
CA VAL A 266 117.72 57.41 -18.19
C VAL A 266 118.86 57.24 -17.20
N LEU A 267 120.08 57.46 -17.68
CA LEU A 267 121.26 57.69 -16.85
C LEU A 267 121.13 59.08 -16.22
N ILE A 268 120.42 59.17 -15.09
CA ILE A 268 120.49 60.36 -14.22
C ILE A 268 121.86 60.33 -13.54
N GLY A 269 122.81 61.06 -14.12
CA GLY A 269 123.96 61.56 -13.39
C GLY A 269 123.50 62.64 -12.42
N GLY A 270 123.69 62.41 -11.12
CA GLY A 270 123.53 63.46 -10.11
C GLY A 270 123.31 62.97 -8.67
N ASN A 271 124.41 62.61 -8.01
CA ASN A 271 124.63 62.46 -6.56
C ASN A 271 124.16 61.19 -5.82
N ASP A 272 125.17 60.35 -5.56
CA ASP A 272 125.56 59.80 -4.26
C ASP A 272 124.53 58.94 -3.50
N GLN A 273 124.42 57.66 -3.90
CA GLN A 273 124.48 56.45 -3.04
C GLN A 273 124.05 55.20 -3.85
N THR A 274 124.99 54.61 -4.57
CA THR A 274 124.79 53.50 -5.52
C THR A 274 124.97 52.09 -4.91
N THR A 275 124.76 51.90 -3.60
CA THR A 275 125.07 50.60 -2.95
C THR A 275 123.85 49.88 -2.35
N GLY A 276 122.64 50.47 -2.39
CA GLY A 276 121.41 49.84 -1.85
C GLY A 276 120.56 49.08 -2.87
N ASP A 277 120.66 49.42 -4.17
CA ASP A 277 119.71 48.99 -5.20
C ASP A 277 120.00 47.62 -5.83
N VAL A 278 121.14 47.00 -5.55
CA VAL A 278 121.43 45.65 -6.07
C VAL A 278 121.01 44.55 -5.08
N ALA A 279 120.99 44.83 -3.77
CA ALA A 279 120.71 43.82 -2.75
C ALA A 279 119.22 43.50 -2.56
N ARG A 280 118.31 44.46 -2.83
CA ARG A 280 116.86 44.23 -2.66
C ARG A 280 116.19 43.60 -3.88
N LEU A 281 116.66 43.87 -5.10
CA LEU A 281 116.09 43.28 -6.31
C LEU A 281 116.43 41.78 -6.45
N VAL A 282 117.61 41.35 -5.99
CA VAL A 282 118.02 39.94 -6.03
C VAL A 282 117.25 39.09 -4.99
N GLY A 283 116.71 39.70 -3.93
CA GLY A 283 115.96 39.00 -2.89
C GLY A 283 114.49 38.68 -3.22
N GLN A 284 113.89 39.32 -4.23
CA GLN A 284 112.46 39.18 -4.55
C GLN A 284 112.15 38.26 -5.74
N LEU A 285 113.18 37.82 -6.47
CA LEU A 285 113.03 36.90 -7.60
C LEU A 285 112.64 35.45 -7.22
N PRO A 286 113.10 34.86 -6.10
CA PRO A 286 112.79 33.47 -5.80
C PRO A 286 111.31 33.15 -5.48
N PRO A 287 110.56 33.99 -4.72
CA PRO A 287 109.17 33.66 -4.36
C PRO A 287 108.17 33.78 -5.53
N ALA A 288 108.38 34.74 -6.44
CA ALA A 288 107.44 35.02 -7.53
C ALA A 288 107.40 33.91 -8.60
N ILE A 289 108.53 33.24 -8.83
CA ILE A 289 108.62 32.14 -9.80
C ILE A 289 108.07 30.82 -9.23
N ASN A 290 108.19 30.60 -7.92
CA ASN A 290 107.62 29.43 -7.22
C ASN A 290 106.08 29.44 -7.25
N ALA A 291 105.45 30.61 -7.09
CA ALA A 291 103.99 30.73 -7.08
C ALA A 291 103.34 30.52 -8.45
N LEU A 292 104.08 30.81 -9.54
CA LEU A 292 103.58 30.70 -10.92
C LEU A 292 103.86 29.33 -11.57
N THR A 293 104.89 28.61 -11.11
CA THR A 293 105.33 27.36 -11.76
C THR A 293 105.29 26.13 -10.85
N GLY A 294 105.20 26.30 -9.53
CA GLY A 294 105.18 25.21 -8.55
C GLY A 294 106.50 24.43 -8.44
N VAL A 295 107.60 24.91 -9.03
CA VAL A 295 108.89 24.22 -9.07
C VAL A 295 110.00 25.06 -8.41
N ASP A 296 110.57 24.48 -7.35
CA ASP A 296 111.59 25.08 -6.49
C ASP A 296 113.00 24.96 -7.14
N LEU A 297 113.41 25.98 -7.90
CA LEU A 297 114.65 26.02 -8.69
C LEU A 297 115.94 25.76 -7.89
N SER A 298 115.93 26.04 -6.58
CA SER A 298 117.06 25.75 -5.67
C SER A 298 117.36 24.25 -5.54
N LYS A 299 116.38 23.36 -5.76
CA LYS A 299 116.58 21.90 -5.75
C LYS A 299 117.02 21.35 -7.11
N VAL A 300 116.84 22.13 -8.18
CA VAL A 300 117.18 21.72 -9.55
C VAL A 300 118.63 22.10 -9.89
N LEU A 301 119.11 23.24 -9.39
CA LEU A 301 120.53 23.62 -9.52
C LEU A 301 121.48 22.69 -8.73
N GLY A 302 121.03 22.13 -7.60
CA GLY A 302 121.83 21.20 -6.78
C GLY A 302 122.00 19.78 -7.35
N LYS A 303 121.41 19.48 -8.51
CA LYS A 303 121.47 18.16 -9.17
C LYS A 303 122.35 18.12 -10.43
N ILE A 304 123.03 19.22 -10.77
CA ILE A 304 124.00 19.28 -11.87
C ILE A 304 125.42 19.29 -11.28
N PRO A 305 126.25 18.23 -11.47
CA PRO A 305 127.61 18.21 -10.96
C PRO A 305 128.51 19.17 -11.77
N GLY A 306 129.04 20.23 -11.15
CA GLY A 306 130.12 21.04 -11.74
C GLY A 306 130.29 22.48 -11.25
N ALA A 307 129.27 23.12 -10.66
CA ALA A 307 129.40 24.49 -10.17
C ALA A 307 129.60 24.50 -8.65
N LYS A 308 130.86 24.59 -8.19
CA LYS A 308 131.19 24.97 -6.81
C LYS A 308 131.37 26.49 -6.73
N ALA A 309 130.54 27.11 -5.91
CA ALA A 309 130.95 28.01 -4.83
C ALA A 309 130.01 27.73 -3.65
#